data_AF-A0A9X1KCK0-F1
#
_entry.id   AF-A0A9X1KCK0-F1
#
_cell.length_a   1.000
_cell.length_b   1.000
_cell.length_c   1.000
_cell.angle_alpha   90.00
_cell.angle_beta   90.00
_cell.angle_gamma   90.00
#
_symmetry.space_group_name_H-M   'P 1'
#
loop_
_entity.id
_entity.type
_entity.pdbx_description
1 polymer ?
#
loop_
_entity_poly.entity_id
_entity_poly.type
_entity_poly.pdbx_seq_one_letter_code
_entity_poly.pdbx_strand_id
1 'polypeptide(L)'
;DRTNSNVMVEYGKNEIEKDESLIFDLIDYVSYPETVTLEPKSVQTVVFHAKMPKDRFDGVLAGGITFKEIVTEKDQTENKDQSLSIENAYVYPVALLMLQTLNEVAPNLVLHEVKPDQINARNVILAN
;
A
#
# COMPACT_ATOMS: atom_id res chain seq x y z
N ASP A 1 -6.11 2.66 3.48
CA ASP A 1 -4.93 3.44 3.88
C ASP A 1 -4.77 3.46 5.38
N ARG A 2 -3.53 3.44 5.87
CA ARG A 2 -3.24 3.46 7.31
C ARG A 2 -2.22 4.53 7.59
N THR A 3 -2.54 5.44 8.49
CA THR A 3 -1.66 6.56 8.84
C THR A 3 -0.75 6.10 9.98
N ASN A 4 0.56 6.14 9.77
CA ASN A 4 1.51 5.80 10.82
C ASN A 4 1.62 6.93 11.87
N SER A 5 2.33 6.68 12.96
CA SER A 5 2.53 7.63 14.06
C SER A 5 3.25 8.94 13.66
N ASN A 6 3.75 9.03 12.42
CA ASN A 6 4.30 10.25 11.83
C ASN A 6 3.32 10.97 10.91
N VAL A 7 2.03 10.63 10.94
CA VAL A 7 0.97 11.20 10.08
C VAL A 7 1.23 10.93 8.58
N MET A 8 2.05 9.92 8.26
CA MET A 8 2.30 9.51 6.89
C MET A 8 1.31 8.40 6.51
N VAL A 9 0.61 8.59 5.41
CA VAL A 9 -0.30 7.59 4.86
C VAL A 9 0.50 6.46 4.21
N GLU A 10 0.33 5.25 4.71
CA GLU A 10 0.93 4.03 4.19
C GLU A 10 -0.09 3.22 3.39
N TYR A 11 0.33 2.79 2.20
CA TYR A 11 -0.49 2.06 1.22
C TYR A 11 -0.10 0.58 1.10
N GLY A 12 0.66 0.03 2.07
CA GLY A 12 1.17 -1.34 2.07
C GLY A 12 0.56 -2.23 3.16
N LYS A 13 0.84 -3.54 3.12
CA LYS A 13 0.56 -4.45 4.25
C LYS A 13 1.36 -3.98 5.46
N ASN A 14 0.67 -3.62 6.54
CA ASN A 14 1.29 -3.34 7.84
C ASN A 14 0.44 -3.98 8.97
N GLU A 15 0.96 -3.96 10.19
CA GLU A 15 0.28 -4.51 11.37
C GLU A 15 -0.65 -3.51 12.07
N ILE A 16 -0.79 -2.29 11.52
CA ILE A 16 -1.66 -1.26 12.08
C ILE A 16 -3.11 -1.71 11.93
N GLU A 17 -3.88 -1.65 13.01
CA GLU A 17 -5.30 -2.00 12.97
C GLU A 17 -6.06 -1.11 11.97
N LYS A 18 -7.11 -1.68 11.36
CA LYS A 18 -7.96 -0.88 10.47
C LYS A 18 -8.71 0.14 11.32
N ASP A 19 -8.72 1.38 10.86
CA ASP A 19 -9.51 2.43 11.49
C ASP A 19 -11.01 2.10 11.41
N GLU A 20 -11.76 2.35 12.48
CA GLU A 20 -13.21 2.07 12.53
C GLU A 20 -14.01 2.86 11.50
N SER A 21 -13.49 4.00 11.03
CA SER A 21 -14.08 4.81 9.96
C SER A 21 -13.85 4.24 8.55
N LEU A 22 -13.08 3.16 8.39
CA LEU A 22 -12.85 2.52 7.09
C LEU A 22 -14.08 1.69 6.66
N ILE A 23 -15.04 2.36 6.02
CA ILE A 23 -16.30 1.74 5.56
C ILE A 23 -16.07 0.75 4.40
N PHE A 24 -15.08 1.02 3.53
CA PHE A 24 -14.77 0.19 2.37
C PHE A 24 -13.27 -0.03 2.26
N ASP A 25 -12.84 -1.30 2.27
CA ASP A 25 -11.45 -1.67 1.97
C ASP A 25 -11.29 -1.99 0.49
N LEU A 26 -10.42 -1.26 -0.21
CA LEU A 26 -10.17 -1.42 -1.64
C LEU A 26 -9.75 -2.85 -2.01
N ILE A 27 -9.11 -3.59 -1.10
CA ILE A 27 -8.69 -4.97 -1.35
C ILE A 27 -9.88 -5.92 -1.57
N ASP A 28 -11.04 -5.61 -0.99
CA ASP A 28 -12.26 -6.41 -1.14
C ASP A 28 -12.97 -6.15 -2.48
N TYR A 29 -12.57 -5.08 -3.18
CA TYR A 29 -13.17 -4.61 -4.42
C TYR A 29 -12.31 -4.84 -5.65
N VAL A 30 -11.10 -5.37 -5.51
CA VAL A 30 -10.17 -5.60 -6.62
C VAL A 30 -9.65 -7.03 -6.57
N SER A 31 -9.89 -7.79 -7.64
CA SER A 31 -9.29 -9.11 -7.84
C SER A 31 -8.16 -9.07 -8.86
N TYR A 32 -7.07 -9.77 -8.56
CA TYR A 32 -5.83 -9.71 -9.31
C TYR A 32 -5.05 -11.04 -9.18
N PRO A 33 -4.17 -11.38 -10.13
CA PRO A 33 -3.28 -12.53 -9.98
C PRO A 33 -2.24 -12.27 -8.89
N GLU A 34 -1.99 -13.25 -8.02
CA GLU A 34 -0.94 -13.15 -6.98
C GLU A 34 0.47 -13.19 -7.57
N THR A 35 0.64 -13.84 -8.72
CA THR A 35 1.94 -14.01 -9.38
C THR A 35 1.78 -13.92 -10.89
N VAL A 36 2.78 -13.34 -11.54
CA VAL A 36 2.85 -13.19 -12.99
C VAL A 36 4.23 -13.64 -13.44
N THR A 37 4.30 -14.52 -14.44
CA THR A 37 5.55 -15.00 -15.02
C THR A 37 5.82 -14.27 -16.32
N LEU A 38 6.95 -13.56 -16.41
CA LEU A 38 7.35 -12.79 -17.57
C LEU A 38 8.52 -13.49 -18.28
N GLU A 39 8.38 -13.74 -19.58
CA GLU A 39 9.47 -14.28 -20.40
C GLU A 39 10.55 -13.20 -20.65
N PRO A 40 11.82 -13.59 -20.88
CA PRO A 40 12.89 -12.63 -21.17
C PRO A 40 12.54 -11.69 -22.32
N LYS A 41 12.73 -10.38 -22.10
CA LYS A 41 12.45 -9.30 -23.09
C LYS A 41 11.00 -9.28 -23.60
N SER A 42 10.05 -9.79 -22.81
CA SER A 42 8.63 -9.76 -23.15
C SER A 42 7.88 -8.61 -22.47
N VAL A 43 6.69 -8.33 -22.97
CA VAL A 43 5.72 -7.43 -22.37
C VAL A 43 4.44 -8.22 -22.16
N GLN A 44 3.88 -8.15 -20.96
CA GLN A 44 2.63 -8.83 -20.62
C GLN A 44 1.63 -7.84 -20.05
N THR A 45 0.37 -7.97 -20.48
CA THR A 45 -0.75 -7.24 -19.88
C THR A 45 -1.27 -8.02 -18.68
N VAL A 46 -1.23 -7.41 -17.49
CA VAL A 46 -1.79 -7.98 -16.26
C VAL A 46 -3.17 -7.37 -16.04
N VAL A 47 -4.19 -8.23 -15.91
CA VAL A 47 -5.58 -7.79 -15.77
C VAL A 47 -5.98 -7.71 -14.30
N PHE A 48 -6.48 -6.54 -13.90
CA PHE A 48 -7.08 -6.28 -12.60
C PHE A 48 -8.59 -6.08 -12.81
N HIS A 49 -9.41 -6.78 -12.04
CA HIS A 49 -10.87 -6.58 -12.09
C HIS A 49 -11.30 -5.81 -10.85
N ALA A 50 -11.77 -4.58 -11.08
CA ALA A 50 -12.35 -3.74 -10.04
C ALA A 50 -13.88 -3.85 -10.05
N LYS A 51 -14.48 -3.92 -8.87
CA LYS A 51 -15.92 -3.91 -8.66
C LYS A 51 -16.27 -2.72 -7.79
N MET A 52 -17.18 -1.86 -8.24
CA MET A 52 -17.64 -0.74 -7.42
C MET A 52 -18.52 -1.24 -6.26
N PRO A 53 -18.40 -0.64 -5.06
CA PRO A 53 -19.38 -0.84 -3.99
C PRO A 53 -20.80 -0.49 -4.46
N LYS A 54 -21.81 -1.19 -3.93
CA LYS A 54 -23.22 -0.90 -4.26
C LYS A 54 -23.71 0.36 -3.56
N ASP A 55 -23.25 0.56 -2.33
CA ASP A 55 -23.60 1.73 -1.54
C ASP A 55 -22.85 2.94 -2.06
N ARG A 56 -23.56 4.07 -2.09
CA ARG A 56 -23.00 5.32 -2.60
C ARG A 56 -22.12 5.97 -1.55
N PHE A 57 -20.95 6.44 -1.96
CA PHE A 57 -20.10 7.30 -1.15
C PHE A 57 -19.62 8.52 -1.93
N ASP A 58 -19.35 9.60 -1.21
CA ASP A 58 -18.61 10.75 -1.72
C ASP A 58 -17.16 10.65 -1.22
N GLY A 59 -16.20 11.01 -2.08
CA GLY A 59 -14.77 10.90 -1.80
C GLY A 59 -14.04 9.89 -2.69
N VAL A 60 -12.86 9.44 -2.25
CA VAL A 60 -11.96 8.58 -3.01
C VAL A 60 -11.54 7.39 -2.17
N LEU A 61 -11.69 6.18 -2.71
CA LEU A 61 -10.96 5.02 -2.19
C LEU A 61 -9.60 4.99 -2.90
N ALA A 62 -8.54 5.26 -2.13
CA ALA A 62 -7.17 5.28 -2.63
C ALA A 62 -6.42 4.01 -2.20
N GLY A 63 -5.46 3.61 -3.02
CA GLY A 63 -4.59 2.49 -2.78
C GLY A 63 -3.48 2.41 -3.82
N GLY A 64 -2.74 1.31 -3.80
CA GLY A 64 -1.65 1.08 -4.74
C GLY A 64 -1.49 -0.38 -5.10
N ILE A 65 -1.09 -0.63 -6.34
CA ILE A 65 -0.63 -1.91 -6.84
C ILE A 65 0.89 -1.86 -6.85
N THR A 66 1.53 -2.80 -6.18
CA THR A 66 3.00 -2.89 -6.14
C THR A 66 3.44 -4.19 -6.79
N PHE A 67 4.24 -4.10 -7.85
CA PHE A 67 4.93 -5.25 -8.40
C PHE A 67 6.31 -5.38 -7.75
N LYS A 68 6.64 -6.59 -7.32
CA LYS A 68 7.94 -6.94 -6.75
C LYS A 68 8.42 -8.23 -7.40
N GLU A 69 9.69 -8.24 -7.81
CA GLU A 69 10.33 -9.45 -8.30
C GLU A 69 10.42 -10.52 -7.19
N ILE A 70 10.08 -11.76 -7.55
CA ILE A 70 10.23 -12.91 -6.64
C ILE A 70 11.65 -13.45 -6.84
N VAL A 71 12.55 -13.13 -5.92
CA VAL A 71 13.93 -13.65 -5.91
C VAL A 71 13.93 -14.99 -5.18
N THR A 72 14.51 -16.05 -5.78
CA THR A 72 14.64 -17.36 -5.13
C THR A 72 16.07 -17.61 -4.67
N GLU A 73 16.28 -18.40 -3.62
CA GLU A 73 17.61 -18.70 -3.07
C GLU A 73 18.58 -19.36 -4.08
N LYS A 74 18.08 -19.94 -5.18
CA LYS A 74 18.93 -20.48 -6.25
C LYS A 74 19.64 -19.40 -7.06
N ASP A 75 19.02 -18.23 -7.19
CA ASP A 75 19.61 -17.07 -7.88
C ASP A 75 20.79 -16.47 -7.07
N GLN A 76 20.96 -16.88 -5.81
CA GLN A 76 22.01 -16.41 -4.90
C GLN A 76 23.32 -17.21 -5.00
N THR A 77 23.37 -18.28 -5.81
CA THR A 77 24.52 -19.22 -5.81
C THR A 77 25.56 -18.99 -6.92
N GLU A 78 25.34 -18.08 -7.87
CA GLU A 78 26.28 -17.91 -9.00
C GLU A 78 27.55 -17.10 -8.71
N ASN A 79 27.73 -16.47 -7.54
CA ASN A 79 28.95 -15.69 -7.25
C ASN A 79 29.43 -15.81 -5.79
N LYS A 80 29.79 -17.02 -5.34
CA LYS A 80 30.40 -17.22 -4.01
C LYS A 80 31.88 -16.79 -3.89
N ASP A 81 32.52 -16.36 -4.99
CA ASP A 81 33.94 -15.97 -4.99
C ASP A 81 34.19 -14.45 -4.89
N GLN A 82 33.14 -13.62 -4.82
CA GLN A 82 33.28 -12.17 -4.64
C GLN A 82 32.52 -11.70 -3.39
N SER A 83 33.27 -11.11 -2.45
CA SER A 83 32.82 -10.74 -1.10
C SER A 83 31.75 -9.63 -1.01
N LEU A 84 31.12 -9.26 -2.12
CA LEU A 84 30.07 -8.23 -2.23
C LEU A 84 29.13 -8.59 -3.39
N SER A 85 28.06 -9.33 -3.12
CA SER A 85 26.94 -9.48 -4.07
C SER A 85 25.96 -8.33 -3.87
N ILE A 86 25.78 -7.47 -4.87
CA ILE A 86 24.76 -6.42 -4.87
C ILE A 86 23.49 -7.02 -5.51
N GLU A 87 22.46 -7.23 -4.69
CA GLU A 87 21.14 -7.63 -5.15
C GLU A 87 20.29 -6.39 -5.44
N ASN A 88 19.94 -6.18 -6.70
CA ASN A 88 19.02 -5.11 -7.09
C ASN A 88 17.59 -5.65 -7.11
N ALA A 89 16.79 -5.30 -6.10
CA ALA A 89 15.35 -5.57 -6.11
C ALA A 89 14.62 -4.38 -6.72
N TYR A 90 13.89 -4.62 -7.82
CA TYR A 90 13.06 -3.59 -8.45
C TYR A 90 11.62 -3.66 -7.92
N VAL A 91 11.09 -2.51 -7.51
CA VAL A 91 9.71 -2.34 -7.05
C VAL A 91 9.03 -1.31 -7.92
N TYR A 92 7.86 -1.66 -8.47
CA TYR A 92 7.10 -0.79 -9.35
C TYR A 92 5.71 -0.50 -8.77
N PRO A 93 5.50 0.68 -8.15
CA PRO A 93 4.21 1.08 -7.62
C PRO A 93 3.34 1.78 -8.68
N VAL A 94 2.05 1.47 -8.67
CA VAL A 94 1.01 2.10 -9.48
C VAL A 94 -0.12 2.53 -8.55
N ALA A 95 -0.50 3.81 -8.57
CA ALA A 95 -1.61 4.31 -7.76
C ALA A 95 -2.97 3.83 -8.33
N LEU A 96 -3.89 3.47 -7.44
CA LEU A 96 -5.27 3.11 -7.77
C LEU A 96 -6.23 4.03 -7.02
N LEU A 97 -7.05 4.76 -7.76
CA LEU A 97 -8.07 5.66 -7.22
C LEU A 97 -9.44 5.24 -7.74
N MET A 98 -10.41 5.06 -6.84
CA MET A 98 -11.79 4.71 -7.15
C MET A 98 -12.73 5.79 -6.63
N LEU A 99 -13.49 6.39 -7.55
CA LEU A 99 -14.45 7.46 -7.28
C LEU A 99 -15.81 7.09 -7.85
N GLN A 100 -16.88 7.37 -7.10
CA GLN A 100 -18.27 7.28 -7.61
C GLN A 100 -18.84 8.64 -8.00
N THR A 101 -18.32 9.73 -7.44
CA THR A 101 -18.80 11.10 -7.64
C THR A 101 -17.61 12.06 -7.73
N LEU A 102 -17.86 13.29 -8.22
CA LEU A 102 -16.90 14.41 -8.20
C LEU A 102 -17.22 15.42 -7.09
N ASN A 103 -18.05 15.02 -6.12
CA ASN A 103 -18.39 15.88 -5.00
C ASN A 103 -17.16 16.11 -4.13
N GLU A 104 -16.91 17.37 -3.79
CA GLU A 104 -15.82 17.71 -2.88
C GLU A 104 -16.20 17.28 -1.45
N VAL A 105 -15.31 16.51 -0.81
CA VAL A 105 -15.46 16.10 0.58
C VAL A 105 -14.50 16.93 1.41
N ALA A 106 -15.04 17.75 2.31
CA ALA A 106 -14.22 18.53 3.22
C ALA A 106 -13.44 17.59 4.18
N PRO A 107 -12.15 17.85 4.44
CA PRO A 107 -11.38 17.06 5.38
C PRO A 107 -12.01 17.14 6.78
N ASN A 108 -12.31 15.99 7.36
CA ASN A 108 -12.89 15.88 8.70
C ASN A 108 -11.95 15.06 9.59
N LEU A 109 -11.04 15.76 10.28
CA LEU A 109 -10.09 15.13 11.20
C LEU A 109 -10.79 14.91 12.55
N VAL A 110 -11.10 13.65 12.86
CA VAL A 110 -11.60 13.23 14.16
C VAL A 110 -10.42 12.61 14.91
N LEU A 111 -10.04 13.21 16.04
CA LEU A 111 -9.02 12.66 16.94
C LEU A 111 -9.74 11.97 18.10
N HIS A 112 -9.59 10.66 18.23
CA HIS A 112 -10.20 9.86 19.28
C HIS A 112 -9.45 10.03 20.60
N GLU A 113 -8.16 9.70 20.65
CA GLU A 113 -7.29 9.92 21.81
C GLU A 113 -6.17 10.90 21.45
N VAL A 114 -5.92 11.91 22.31
CA VAL A 114 -4.77 12.82 22.18
C VAL A 114 -3.98 12.79 23.47
N LYS A 115 -2.69 12.45 23.38
CA LYS A 115 -1.81 12.42 24.55
C LYS A 115 -0.40 12.95 24.28
N PRO A 116 0.22 13.62 25.26
CA PRO A 116 1.63 13.94 25.19
C PRO A 116 2.47 12.66 25.36
N ASP A 117 3.54 12.53 24.57
CA ASP A 117 4.53 11.47 24.69
C ASP A 117 5.92 11.97 24.29
N GLN A 118 6.93 11.12 24.41
CA GLN A 118 8.29 11.40 24.00
C GLN A 118 8.86 10.27 23.13
N ILE A 119 9.14 10.58 21.86
CA ILE A 119 9.81 9.66 20.92
C ILE A 119 11.23 10.18 20.66
N ASN A 120 12.25 9.36 20.90
CA ASN A 120 13.66 9.71 20.71
C ASN A 120 14.07 11.03 21.41
N ALA A 121 13.66 11.19 22.67
CA ALA A 121 13.88 12.40 23.49
C ALA A 121 13.22 13.69 22.94
N ARG A 122 12.32 13.59 21.96
CA ARG A 122 11.52 14.71 21.44
C ARG A 122 10.09 14.59 21.93
N ASN A 123 9.57 15.68 22.47
CA ASN A 123 8.15 15.75 22.85
C ASN A 123 7.31 15.65 21.58
N VAL A 124 6.33 14.75 21.60
CA VAL A 124 5.38 14.52 20.52
C VAL A 124 3.97 14.56 21.10
N ILE A 125 3.00 14.97 20.27
CA ILE A 125 1.59 14.76 20.57
C ILE A 125 1.17 13.58 19.71
N LEU A 126 0.84 12.47 20.35
CA LEU A 126 0.27 11.32 19.68
C LEU A 126 -1.23 11.49 19.59
N ALA A 127 -1.78 11.27 18.40
CA ALA A 127 -3.21 11.24 18.16
C ALA A 127 -3.57 10.00 17.33
N ASN A 128 -4.68 9.35 17.68
CA ASN A 128 -5.32 8.29 16.89
C ASN A 128 -6.73 8.74 16.51
#